data_AF-A0A646KPW9-F1
#
_entry.id   AF-A0A646KPW9-F1
#
_cell.length_a   1.000
_cell.length_b   1.000
_cell.length_c   1.000
_cell.angle_alpha   90.00
_cell.angle_beta   90.00
_cell.angle_gamma   90.00
#
_symmetry.space_group_name_H-M   'P 1'
#
loop_
_entity.id
_entity.type
_entity.pdbx_description
1 polymer ?
#
loop_
_entity_poly.entity_id
_entity_poly.type
_entity_poly.pdbx_seq_one_letter_code
_entity_poly.pdbx_strand_id
1 'polypeptide(L)'
;MAVRGWEGALREAREATGFGGEVTDRTVGAVRAVVRGDRRSEFERELGALGGGGAFEAFLDHWWTQVLADAAGDEQARERAVEFADLAIALRVRAEGGPTHTAAEVERMIMGPVS
;
A
#
# COMPACT_ATOMS: atom_id res chain seq x y z
N MET A 1 -12.05 -11.13 -19.45
CA MET A 1 -12.53 -11.70 -18.18
C MET A 1 -11.91 -10.84 -17.07
N ALA A 2 -12.71 -9.97 -16.44
CA ALA A 2 -12.19 -9.00 -15.49
C ALA A 2 -11.76 -9.70 -14.21
N VAL A 3 -10.46 -9.70 -13.91
CA VAL A 3 -9.95 -10.08 -12.58
C VAL A 3 -10.34 -8.94 -11.65
N ARG A 4 -11.56 -8.96 -11.10
CA ARG A 4 -12.02 -8.00 -10.10
C ARG A 4 -11.57 -8.51 -8.74
N GLY A 5 -10.53 -7.90 -8.18
CA GLY A 5 -9.95 -8.28 -6.91
C GLY A 5 -8.49 -7.86 -6.81
N TRP A 6 -7.84 -8.20 -5.69
CA TRP A 6 -6.46 -7.83 -5.38
C TRP A 6 -5.46 -8.23 -6.47
N GLU A 7 -5.56 -9.44 -7.02
CA GLU A 7 -4.69 -9.90 -8.11
C GLU A 7 -4.81 -9.03 -9.38
N GLY A 8 -6.02 -8.53 -9.66
CA GLY A 8 -6.25 -7.62 -10.77
C GLY A 8 -5.58 -6.27 -10.56
N ALA A 9 -5.69 -5.72 -9.36
CA ALA A 9 -5.03 -4.49 -8.94
C ALA A 9 -3.50 -4.61 -9.03
N LEU A 10 -2.95 -5.73 -8.54
CA LEU A 10 -1.51 -6.00 -8.63
C LEU A 10 -1.03 -6.08 -10.08
N ARG A 11 -1.76 -6.77 -10.96
CA ARG A 11 -1.40 -6.87 -12.37
C ARG A 11 -1.42 -5.50 -13.06
N GLU A 12 -2.50 -4.74 -12.89
CA GLU A 12 -2.64 -3.41 -13.48
C GLU A 12 -1.55 -2.44 -12.96
N ALA A 13 -1.24 -2.50 -11.66
CA ALA A 13 -0.16 -1.69 -11.09
C ALA A 13 1.22 -2.07 -11.66
N ARG A 14 1.49 -3.37 -11.88
CA ARG A 14 2.74 -3.81 -12.53
C ARG A 14 2.86 -3.31 -13.97
N GLU A 15 1.77 -3.41 -14.73
CA GLU A 15 1.73 -2.94 -16.12
C GLU A 15 1.98 -1.43 -16.20
N ALA A 16 1.42 -0.64 -15.27
CA ALA A 16 1.56 0.81 -15.25
C ALA A 16 2.93 1.32 -14.78
N THR A 17 3.56 0.64 -13.80
CA THR A 17 4.80 1.11 -13.16
C THR A 17 6.07 0.42 -13.69
N GLY A 18 5.91 -0.70 -14.40
CA GLY A 18 7.03 -1.55 -14.80
C GLY A 18 7.67 -2.30 -13.62
N PHE A 19 6.99 -2.42 -12.47
CA PHE A 19 7.52 -3.12 -11.31
C PHE A 19 7.71 -4.62 -11.57
N GLY A 20 8.97 -5.05 -11.60
CA GLY A 20 9.38 -6.44 -11.83
C GLY A 20 9.78 -7.21 -10.58
N GLY A 21 9.70 -6.60 -9.39
CA GLY A 21 10.11 -7.24 -8.13
C GLY A 21 9.16 -8.35 -7.66
N GLU A 22 9.62 -9.16 -6.72
CA GLU A 22 8.77 -10.11 -5.99
C GLU A 22 7.74 -9.35 -5.15
N VAL A 23 6.51 -9.86 -5.11
CA VAL A 23 5.44 -9.28 -4.31
C VAL A 23 5.21 -10.16 -3.10
N THR A 24 5.46 -9.61 -1.92
CA THR A 24 5.08 -10.24 -0.65
C THR A 24 3.55 -10.24 -0.52
N ASP A 25 2.98 -11.28 0.06
CA ASP A 25 1.54 -11.28 0.38
C ASP A 25 1.19 -10.16 1.37
N ARG A 26 0.07 -9.48 1.13
CA ARG A 26 -0.45 -8.43 2.02
C ARG A 26 -1.16 -9.07 3.23
N THR A 27 -0.39 -9.71 4.10
CA THR A 27 -0.84 -10.27 5.39
C THR A 27 0.17 -9.98 6.48
N VAL A 28 -0.28 -9.90 7.74
CA VAL A 28 0.61 -9.68 8.90
C VAL A 28 1.70 -10.76 8.96
N GLY A 29 1.37 -12.02 8.70
CA GLY A 29 2.31 -13.13 8.75
C GLY A 29 3.41 -13.02 7.69
N ALA A 30 3.03 -12.73 6.44
CA ALA A 30 3.97 -12.59 5.34
C ALA A 30 4.87 -11.35 5.51
N VAL A 31 4.28 -10.19 5.84
CA VAL A 31 5.03 -8.96 6.11
C VAL A 31 5.99 -9.17 7.28
N ARG A 32 5.52 -9.70 8.43
CA ARG A 32 6.36 -10.01 9.60
C ARG A 32 7.54 -10.92 9.27
N ALA A 33 7.39 -11.83 8.30
CA ALA A 33 8.45 -12.76 7.91
C ALA A 33 9.60 -12.06 7.15
N VAL A 34 9.32 -10.96 6.46
CA VAL A 34 10.29 -10.27 5.58
C VAL A 34 10.70 -8.87 6.07
N VAL A 35 10.01 -8.31 7.07
CA VAL A 35 10.41 -7.04 7.71
C VAL A 35 11.87 -7.11 8.16
N ARG A 36 12.64 -6.07 7.81
CA ARG A 36 14.04 -5.95 8.20
C ARG A 36 14.20 -5.97 9.73
N GLY A 37 15.28 -6.58 10.20
CA GLY A 37 15.50 -6.80 11.63
C GLY A 37 15.52 -5.51 12.46
N ASP A 38 16.03 -4.41 11.91
CA ASP A 38 16.09 -3.08 12.52
C ASP A 38 14.71 -2.41 12.67
N ARG A 39 13.72 -2.81 11.88
CA ARG A 39 12.34 -2.29 11.92
C ARG A 39 11.35 -3.20 12.64
N ARG A 40 11.76 -4.43 13.01
CA ARG A 40 10.87 -5.44 13.59
C ARG A 40 10.21 -4.98 14.90
N SER A 41 10.95 -4.29 15.76
CA SER A 41 10.41 -3.76 17.02
C SER A 41 9.35 -2.68 16.80
N GLU A 42 9.50 -1.88 15.74
CA GLU A 42 8.54 -0.86 15.35
C GLU A 42 7.26 -1.48 14.77
N PHE A 43 7.40 -2.48 13.89
CA PHE A 43 6.27 -3.27 13.37
C PHE A 43 5.42 -3.87 14.49
N GLU A 44 6.04 -4.56 15.45
CA GLU A 44 5.30 -5.21 16.55
C GLU A 44 4.66 -4.18 17.50
N ARG A 45 5.31 -3.04 17.72
CA ARG A 45 4.76 -1.95 18.55
C ARG A 45 3.50 -1.37 17.92
N GLU A 46 3.54 -1.06 16.63
CA GLU A 46 2.38 -0.51 15.92
C GLU A 46 1.24 -1.52 15.84
N LEU A 47 1.54 -2.78 15.55
CA LEU A 47 0.56 -3.86 15.53
C LEU A 47 -0.16 -4.00 16.89
N GLY A 48 0.59 -3.90 17.99
CA GLY A 48 0.03 -3.96 19.34
C GLY A 48 -0.78 -2.72 19.76
N ALA A 49 -0.62 -1.59 19.06
CA ALA A 49 -1.31 -0.33 19.35
C ALA A 49 -2.60 -0.13 18.55
N LEU A 50 -2.99 -1.08 17.68
CA LEU A 50 -4.15 -0.93 16.80
C LEU A 50 -5.46 -0.90 17.57
N GLY A 51 -6.27 0.14 17.32
CA GLY A 51 -7.55 0.37 17.98
C GLY A 51 -8.80 -0.11 17.22
N GLY A 52 -8.66 -0.67 15.99
CA GLY A 52 -9.81 -1.13 15.20
C GLY A 52 -9.48 -1.46 13.73
N GLY A 53 -10.50 -1.90 12.98
CA GLY A 53 -10.35 -2.43 11.61
C GLY A 53 -9.79 -1.45 10.58
N GLY A 54 -10.19 -0.17 10.61
CA GLY A 54 -9.63 0.85 9.71
C GLY A 54 -8.14 1.13 9.98
N ALA A 55 -7.74 1.12 11.25
CA ALA A 55 -6.33 1.25 11.64
C ALA A 55 -5.52 0.01 11.20
N PHE A 56 -6.13 -1.17 11.20
CA PHE A 56 -5.51 -2.41 10.73
C PHE A 56 -5.21 -2.37 9.23
N GLU A 57 -6.14 -1.92 8.39
CA GLU A 57 -5.89 -1.81 6.95
C GLU A 57 -4.80 -0.80 6.62
N ALA A 58 -4.81 0.38 7.27
CA ALA A 58 -3.76 1.38 7.09
C ALA A 58 -2.39 0.89 7.55
N PHE A 59 -2.33 0.17 8.68
CA PHE A 59 -1.12 -0.48 9.17
C PHE A 59 -0.58 -1.48 8.13
N LEU A 60 -1.46 -2.32 7.58
CA LEU A 60 -1.05 -3.35 6.64
C LEU A 60 -0.61 -2.76 5.30
N ASP A 61 -1.29 -1.71 4.81
CA ASP A 61 -0.87 -0.93 3.64
C ASP A 61 0.51 -0.32 3.84
N HIS A 62 0.73 0.38 4.97
CA HIS A 62 2.01 1.02 5.29
C HIS A 62 3.17 0.01 5.30
N TRP A 63 3.05 -1.07 6.06
CA TRP A 63 4.13 -2.02 6.22
C TRP A 63 4.35 -2.90 5.00
N TRP A 64 3.30 -3.19 4.23
CA TRP A 64 3.44 -3.88 2.96
C TRP A 64 4.21 -3.04 1.94
N THR A 65 3.90 -1.74 1.82
CA THR A 65 4.71 -0.81 1.01
C THR A 65 6.16 -0.76 1.50
N GLN A 66 6.37 -0.71 2.82
CA GLN A 66 7.70 -0.63 3.40
C GLN A 66 8.57 -1.84 3.08
N VAL A 67 8.03 -3.06 3.14
CA VAL A 67 8.82 -4.27 2.81
C VAL A 67 9.15 -4.37 1.33
N LEU A 68 8.28 -3.91 0.44
CA LEU A 68 8.58 -3.83 -0.99
C LEU A 68 9.70 -2.82 -1.28
N ALA A 69 9.63 -1.65 -0.63
CA ALA A 69 10.65 -0.61 -0.74
C ALA A 69 12.00 -1.08 -0.18
N ASP A 70 12.00 -1.80 0.95
CA ASP A 70 13.20 -2.31 1.60
C ASP A 70 13.87 -3.47 0.82
N ALA A 71 13.10 -4.20 0.01
CA ALA A 71 13.61 -5.27 -0.85
C ALA A 71 14.29 -4.76 -2.14
N ALA A 72 14.14 -3.48 -2.45
CA ALA A 72 14.75 -2.88 -3.64
C ALA A 72 16.28 -2.79 -3.53
N GLY A 73 16.97 -3.09 -4.63
CA GLY A 73 18.44 -3.06 -4.69
C GLY A 73 19.06 -1.66 -4.82
N ASP A 74 18.27 -0.67 -5.22
CA ASP A 74 18.68 0.72 -5.40
C ASP A 74 17.49 1.69 -5.22
N GLU A 75 17.78 2.99 -5.21
CA GLU A 75 16.76 4.03 -4.98
C GLU A 75 15.70 4.07 -6.09
N GLN A 76 16.08 3.82 -7.34
CA GLN A 76 15.13 3.84 -8.45
C GLN A 76 14.17 2.64 -8.39
N ALA A 77 14.67 1.47 -8.01
CA ALA A 77 13.86 0.30 -7.75
C ALA A 77 12.96 0.51 -6.52
N ARG A 78 13.44 1.25 -5.51
CA ARG A 78 12.67 1.60 -4.32
C ARG A 78 11.52 2.54 -4.66
N GLU A 79 11.77 3.61 -5.43
CA GLU A 79 10.73 4.52 -5.93
C GLU A 79 9.67 3.75 -6.72
N ARG A 80 10.07 2.89 -7.66
CA ARG A 80 9.13 2.03 -8.41
C ARG A 80 8.33 1.09 -7.51
N ALA A 81 8.94 0.54 -6.45
CA ALA A 81 8.25 -0.33 -5.51
C ALA A 81 7.17 0.42 -4.73
N VAL A 82 7.45 1.67 -4.33
CA VAL A 82 6.49 2.56 -3.66
C VAL A 82 5.35 2.94 -4.62
N GLU A 83 5.67 3.40 -5.82
CA GLU A 83 4.66 3.75 -6.84
C GLU A 83 3.74 2.57 -7.16
N PHE A 84 4.33 1.38 -7.30
CA PHE A 84 3.59 0.14 -7.51
C PHE A 84 2.63 -0.15 -6.34
N ALA A 85 3.13 -0.04 -5.11
CA ALA A 85 2.35 -0.35 -3.93
C ALA A 85 1.16 0.62 -3.77
N ASP A 86 1.42 1.92 -3.91
CA ASP A 86 0.41 2.98 -3.81
C ASP A 86 -0.68 2.80 -4.87
N LEU A 87 -0.29 2.51 -6.13
CA LEU A 87 -1.24 2.27 -7.21
C LEU A 87 -2.07 0.99 -6.97
N ALA A 88 -1.44 -0.11 -6.53
CA ALA A 88 -2.16 -1.34 -6.23
C ALA A 88 -3.19 -1.14 -5.11
N ILE A 89 -2.84 -0.40 -4.05
CA ILE A 89 -3.75 -0.06 -2.95
C ILE A 89 -4.89 0.82 -3.47
N ALA A 90 -4.61 1.85 -4.26
CA ALA A 90 -5.62 2.73 -4.82
C ALA A 90 -6.63 1.97 -5.71
N LEU A 91 -6.13 1.05 -6.55
CA LEU A 91 -6.95 0.19 -7.40
C LEU A 91 -7.83 -0.77 -6.57
N ARG A 92 -7.28 -1.33 -5.49
CA ARG A 92 -8.03 -2.18 -4.54
C ARG A 92 -9.16 -1.39 -3.88
N VAL A 93 -8.85 -0.23 -3.29
CA VAL A 93 -9.83 0.64 -2.62
C VAL A 93 -10.95 1.06 -3.57
N ARG A 94 -10.59 1.44 -4.81
CA ARG A 94 -11.56 1.75 -5.86
C ARG A 94 -12.47 0.57 -6.19
N ALA A 95 -11.93 -0.65 -6.25
CA ALA A 95 -12.70 -1.86 -6.57
C ALA A 95 -13.65 -2.28 -5.45
N GLU A 96 -13.30 -2.00 -4.19
CA GLU A 96 -14.12 -2.27 -2.99
C GLU A 96 -15.22 -1.22 -2.77
N GLY A 97 -15.32 -0.20 -3.62
CA GLY A 97 -16.28 0.89 -3.46
C GLY A 97 -15.89 1.89 -2.37
N GLY A 98 -14.61 1.96 -2.02
CA GLY A 98 -14.07 3.01 -1.17
C GLY A 98 -14.29 4.40 -1.80
N PRO A 99 -14.25 5.48 -0.99
CA PRO A 99 -14.52 6.82 -1.48
C PRO A 99 -13.49 7.21 -2.55
N THR A 100 -13.88 7.14 -3.82
CA THR A 100 -13.14 7.80 -4.90
C THR A 100 -13.45 9.29 -4.81
N HIS A 101 -12.56 10.03 -4.17
CA HIS A 101 -12.54 11.48 -4.28
C HIS A 101 -12.02 11.87 -5.66
N THR A 102 -12.82 12.63 -6.40
CA THR A 102 -12.38 13.34 -7.60
C THR A 102 -11.25 14.31 -7.24
N ALA A 103 -10.43 14.71 -8.22
CA ALA A 103 -9.36 15.70 -8.00
C ALA A 103 -9.88 16.99 -7.34
N ALA A 104 -11.10 17.41 -7.71
CA ALA A 104 -11.77 18.57 -7.11
C ALA A 104 -12.19 18.35 -5.64
N GLU A 105 -12.49 17.12 -5.23
CA GLU A 105 -12.80 16.79 -3.83
C GLU A 105 -11.53 16.72 -2.99
N VAL A 106 -10.43 16.20 -3.54
CA VAL A 106 -9.11 16.21 -2.89
C VAL A 106 -8.64 17.65 -2.68
N GLU A 107 -8.74 18.49 -3.70
CA GLU A 107 -8.37 19.90 -3.62
C GLU A 107 -9.20 20.65 -2.56
N ARG A 108 -10.49 20.34 -2.45
CA ARG A 108 -11.37 20.91 -1.41
C ARG A 108 -11.05 20.43 0.01
N MET A 109 -10.58 19.19 0.18
CA MET A 109 -10.14 18.67 1.47
C MET A 109 -8.81 19.30 1.92
N ILE A 110 -7.90 19.56 0.98
CA ILE A 110 -6.60 20.21 1.24
C ILE A 110 -6.78 21.69 1.56
N MET A 111 -7.64 22.39 0.83
CA MET A 111 -7.82 23.84 0.97
C MET A 111 -8.75 24.22 2.15
N GLY A 112 -9.43 23.23 2.76
CA GLY A 112 -10.44 23.46 3.80
C GLY A 112 -11.68 24.19 3.28
N PRO A 113 -12.75 24.34 4.09
CA PRO A 113 -13.90 25.13 3.69
C PRO A 113 -13.48 26.58 3.52
N VAL A 114 -13.50 27.07 2.28
CA VAL A 114 -13.41 28.50 1.98
C VAL A 114 -14.67 29.13 2.59
N SER A 115 -14.50 29.86 3.69
CA SER A 115 -15.57 30.62 4.34
C SER A 115 -15.93 31.85 3.52
#